data_AF-A0A7Y1ARH5-F1
#
_entry.id   AF-A0A7Y1ARH5-F1
#
_cell.length_a   1.000
_cell.length_b   1.000
_cell.length_c   1.000
_cell.angle_alpha   90.00
_cell.angle_beta   90.00
_cell.angle_gamma   90.00
#
_symmetry.space_group_name_H-M   'P 1'
#
loop_
_entity.id
_entity.type
_entity.pdbx_description
1 polymer ?
#
loop_
_entity_poly.entity_id
_entity_poly.type
_entity_poly.pdbx_seq_one_letter_code
_entity_poly.pdbx_strand_id
1 'polypeptide(L)'
;MLNLSLVKHALIAAALMLPACFANAHQYTVGALEIAHPWSQELPPNAPTVAAYFIIKNTGDTADRLLSANTPIAEKAEIHEHVMQGDLMKMQHVPAVDIPAGGTVTFAPMAYHVMLFNPKDRNLLRDGKRFPLTLHFEKAGDVLVDVNVQKQAPGASKGTPHAH
;
A
#
# COMPACT_ATOMS: atom_id res chain seq x y z
N MET A 1 63.15 -22.50 -26.71
CA MET A 1 63.58 -22.66 -25.30
C MET A 1 62.38 -22.41 -24.41
N LEU A 2 62.15 -23.33 -23.48
CA LEU A 2 61.02 -23.41 -22.56
C LEU A 2 60.96 -22.25 -21.55
N ASN A 3 59.74 -21.77 -21.32
CA ASN A 3 59.02 -21.54 -20.05
C ASN A 3 59.68 -20.96 -18.78
N LEU A 4 58.84 -20.15 -18.11
CA LEU A 4 58.48 -20.18 -16.68
C LEU A 4 58.96 -19.00 -15.80
N SER A 5 58.08 -18.01 -15.66
CA SER A 5 57.89 -17.22 -14.43
C SER A 5 56.47 -16.63 -14.48
N LEU A 6 55.41 -17.43 -14.36
CA LEU A 6 54.78 -17.85 -13.10
C LEU A 6 54.50 -16.68 -12.13
N VAL A 7 53.20 -16.53 -11.85
CA VAL A 7 52.60 -15.91 -10.65
C VAL A 7 52.68 -14.38 -10.48
N LYS A 8 51.94 -13.56 -11.25
CA LYS A 8 51.59 -12.19 -10.77
C LYS A 8 50.21 -11.62 -11.09
N HIS A 9 49.36 -12.27 -11.88
CA HIS A 9 48.04 -11.70 -12.23
C HIS A 9 46.90 -12.64 -11.86
N ALA A 10 46.91 -13.12 -10.61
CA ALA A 10 45.68 -13.52 -9.95
C ALA A 10 45.09 -12.23 -9.34
N LEU A 11 44.00 -11.73 -9.92
CA LEU A 11 43.00 -10.81 -9.37
C LEU A 11 42.43 -9.97 -10.52
N ILE A 12 41.34 -10.43 -11.13
CA ILE A 12 40.14 -9.63 -11.47
C ILE A 12 39.02 -10.67 -11.61
N ALA A 13 38.48 -11.08 -10.46
CA ALA A 13 37.15 -11.67 -10.35
C ALA A 13 36.40 -10.76 -9.39
N ALA A 14 35.86 -9.66 -9.89
CA ALA A 14 34.88 -8.86 -9.18
C ALA A 14 33.61 -8.90 -10.03
N ALA A 15 32.85 -9.96 -9.78
CA ALA A 15 31.50 -10.11 -10.26
C ALA A 15 30.71 -8.83 -9.95
N LEU A 16 30.11 -8.24 -10.97
CA LEU A 16 29.13 -7.17 -10.85
C LEU A 16 27.85 -7.77 -10.23
N MET A 17 27.89 -8.13 -8.95
CA MET A 17 26.69 -8.35 -8.16
C MET A 17 26.13 -6.98 -7.81
N LEU A 18 25.39 -6.39 -8.75
CA LEU A 18 24.42 -5.35 -8.43
C LEU A 18 23.48 -5.95 -7.38
N PRO A 19 23.35 -5.35 -6.17
CA PRO A 19 22.22 -5.65 -5.32
C PRO A 19 20.99 -5.21 -6.12
N ALA A 20 20.22 -6.17 -6.64
CA ALA A 20 18.86 -5.89 -7.06
C ALA A 20 18.17 -5.36 -5.80
N CYS A 21 17.94 -4.05 -5.73
CA CYS A 21 17.07 -3.47 -4.74
C CYS A 21 15.69 -4.08 -4.98
N PHE A 22 15.41 -5.19 -4.30
CA PHE A 22 14.06 -5.67 -4.13
C PHE A 22 13.34 -4.57 -3.36
N ALA A 23 12.60 -3.73 -4.09
CA ALA A 23 11.57 -2.89 -3.52
C ALA A 23 10.59 -3.86 -2.84
N ASN A 24 10.76 -4.05 -1.54
CA ASN A 24 9.89 -4.89 -0.75
C ASN A 24 8.56 -4.15 -0.64
N ALA A 25 7.68 -4.44 -1.60
CA ALA A 25 6.26 -4.25 -1.44
C ALA A 25 5.83 -5.05 -0.20
N HIS A 26 5.39 -4.35 0.85
CA HIS A 26 4.82 -5.03 2.00
C HIS A 26 3.52 -5.70 1.57
N GLN A 27 3.51 -7.03 1.61
CA GLN A 27 2.35 -7.87 1.35
C GLN A 27 2.03 -8.65 2.63
N TYR A 28 0.76 -8.66 2.99
CA TYR A 28 0.23 -9.35 4.16
C TYR A 28 -0.71 -10.44 3.68
N THR A 29 -0.69 -11.61 4.32
CA THR A 29 -1.53 -12.75 3.94
C THR A 29 -2.29 -13.26 5.14
N VAL A 30 -3.60 -13.48 4.97
CA VAL A 30 -4.46 -14.17 5.94
C VAL A 30 -5.32 -15.19 5.18
N GLY A 31 -5.17 -16.47 5.51
CA GLY A 31 -5.82 -17.52 4.71
C GLY A 31 -5.51 -17.36 3.21
N ALA A 32 -6.55 -17.12 2.41
CA ALA A 32 -6.46 -16.88 0.97
C ALA A 32 -6.53 -15.40 0.55
N LEU A 33 -6.54 -14.46 1.49
CA LEU A 33 -6.50 -13.03 1.21
C LEU A 33 -5.07 -12.51 1.23
N GLU A 34 -4.70 -11.78 0.18
CA GLU A 34 -3.44 -11.05 0.05
C GLU A 34 -3.75 -9.54 0.08
N ILE A 35 -3.18 -8.82 1.04
CA ILE A 35 -3.28 -7.36 1.15
C ILE A 35 -1.94 -6.78 0.73
N ALA A 36 -1.91 -6.11 -0.42
CA ALA A 36 -0.70 -5.63 -1.05
C ALA A 36 -0.60 -4.10 -0.99
N HIS A 37 0.62 -3.63 -0.72
CA HIS A 37 1.01 -2.23 -0.75
C HIS A 37 0.12 -1.26 0.04
N PRO A 38 -0.07 -1.44 1.36
CA PRO A 38 -0.76 -0.44 2.15
C PRO A 38 0.01 0.89 2.17
N TRP A 39 -0.67 1.97 1.76
CA TRP A 39 -0.07 3.29 1.71
C TRP A 39 -1.07 4.42 1.98
N SER A 40 -0.54 5.59 2.34
CA SER A 40 -1.28 6.83 2.54
C SER A 40 -0.47 7.97 1.95
N GLN A 41 -1.14 9.00 1.43
CA GLN A 41 -0.46 10.20 0.99
C GLN A 41 -0.19 11.13 2.17
N GLU A 42 1.00 11.73 2.23
CA GLU A 42 1.26 12.86 3.12
C GLU A 42 0.39 14.06 2.69
N LEU A 43 -0.33 14.61 3.65
CA LEU A 43 -1.17 15.80 3.48
C LEU A 43 -0.63 16.96 4.31
N PRO A 44 -1.03 18.21 4.01
CA PRO A 44 -0.66 19.35 4.82
C PRO A 44 -0.93 19.12 6.32
N PRO A 45 -0.10 19.67 7.23
CA PRO A 45 -0.18 19.38 8.66
C PRO A 45 -1.49 19.70 9.37
N ASN A 46 -2.49 20.29 8.69
CA ASN A 46 -3.80 20.65 9.22
C ASN A 46 -4.97 19.95 8.50
N ALA A 47 -4.70 19.00 7.58
CA ALA A 47 -5.75 18.23 6.92
C ALA A 47 -6.70 17.57 7.95
N PRO A 48 -8.04 17.70 7.79
CA PRO A 48 -9.00 17.17 8.76
C PRO A 48 -9.15 15.64 8.67
N THR A 49 -8.88 15.08 7.50
CA THR A 49 -8.96 13.65 7.20
C THR A 49 -7.73 13.19 6.42
N VAL A 50 -7.46 11.89 6.50
CA VAL A 50 -6.41 11.21 5.72
C VAL A 50 -7.00 9.94 5.11
N ALA A 51 -6.54 9.52 3.95
CA ALA A 51 -6.99 8.29 3.31
C ALA A 51 -5.87 7.24 3.27
N ALA A 52 -6.22 5.99 3.57
CA ALA A 52 -5.37 4.83 3.37
C ALA A 52 -5.89 3.98 2.20
N TYR A 53 -4.94 3.42 1.47
CA TYR A 53 -5.10 2.73 0.20
C TYR A 53 -4.31 1.41 0.22
N PHE A 54 -4.78 0.40 -0.51
CA PHE A 54 -4.19 -0.93 -0.60
C PHE A 54 -4.91 -1.75 -1.69
N ILE A 55 -4.40 -2.92 -2.02
CA ILE A 55 -5.08 -3.86 -2.91
C ILE A 55 -5.37 -5.12 -2.10
N ILE A 56 -6.61 -5.64 -2.19
CA ILE A 56 -6.97 -6.94 -1.64
C ILE A 56 -7.18 -7.90 -2.80
N LYS A 57 -6.45 -9.01 -2.80
CA LYS A 57 -6.65 -10.11 -3.74
C LYS A 57 -7.11 -11.34 -2.96
N ASN A 58 -8.20 -11.94 -3.39
CA ASN A 58 -8.69 -13.20 -2.84
C ASN A 58 -8.30 -14.33 -3.78
N THR A 59 -7.34 -15.14 -3.39
CA THR A 59 -6.88 -16.32 -4.14
C THR A 59 -7.67 -17.58 -3.82
N GLY A 60 -8.70 -17.47 -2.97
CA GLY A 60 -9.55 -18.57 -2.53
C GLY A 60 -10.74 -18.80 -3.45
N ASP A 61 -11.50 -19.84 -3.12
CA ASP A 61 -12.72 -20.28 -3.80
C ASP A 61 -14.01 -19.76 -3.13
N THR A 62 -13.88 -19.08 -1.99
CA THR A 62 -15.00 -18.47 -1.25
C THR A 62 -14.82 -16.96 -1.15
N ALA A 63 -15.92 -16.22 -1.31
CA ALA A 63 -15.93 -14.77 -1.12
C ALA A 63 -15.77 -14.41 0.36
N ASP A 64 -15.17 -13.25 0.63
CA ASP A 64 -15.10 -12.62 1.96
C ASP A 64 -15.62 -11.18 1.87
N ARG A 65 -15.69 -10.47 2.99
CA ARG A 65 -16.13 -9.07 3.07
C ARG A 65 -15.23 -8.31 4.03
N LEU A 66 -14.75 -7.15 3.62
CA LEU A 66 -14.13 -6.20 4.54
C LEU A 66 -15.24 -5.41 5.24
N LEU A 67 -15.42 -5.63 6.53
CA LEU A 67 -16.50 -5.04 7.32
C LEU A 67 -16.14 -3.65 7.83
N SER A 68 -14.91 -3.47 8.28
CA SER A 68 -14.46 -2.21 8.86
C SER A 68 -12.93 -2.14 8.94
N ALA A 69 -12.43 -0.99 9.38
CA ALA A 69 -11.03 -0.82 9.71
C ALA A 69 -10.89 0.08 10.95
N ASN A 70 -9.80 -0.05 11.69
CA ASN A 70 -9.46 0.86 12.78
C ASN A 70 -7.95 1.08 12.90
N THR A 71 -7.56 2.18 13.54
CA THR A 71 -6.16 2.50 13.80
C THR A 71 -6.02 3.31 15.08
N PRO A 72 -4.94 3.13 15.87
CA PRO A 72 -4.68 3.97 17.04
C PRO A 72 -4.39 5.43 16.69
N ILE A 73 -4.01 5.74 15.44
CA ILE A 73 -3.59 7.10 15.05
C ILE A 73 -4.75 8.03 14.72
N ALA A 74 -6.00 7.55 14.74
CA ALA A 74 -7.19 8.32 14.39
C ALA A 74 -8.29 8.14 15.44
N GLU A 75 -9.27 9.03 15.45
CA GLU A 75 -10.47 8.86 16.27
C GLU A 75 -11.43 7.85 15.65
N LYS A 76 -11.55 7.88 14.33
CA LYS A 76 -12.47 7.04 13.57
C LYS A 76 -11.86 6.68 12.22
N ALA A 77 -12.15 5.48 11.75
CA ALA A 77 -11.85 5.04 10.40
C ALA A 77 -13.13 4.50 9.76
N GLU A 78 -13.38 4.87 8.51
CA GLU A 78 -14.54 4.44 7.75
C GLU A 78 -14.12 3.99 6.36
N ILE A 79 -14.83 3.02 5.78
CA ILE A 79 -14.65 2.65 4.38
C ILE A 79 -15.56 3.54 3.52
N HIS A 80 -14.99 4.15 2.49
CA HIS A 80 -15.66 5.07 1.59
C HIS A 80 -15.45 4.62 0.15
N GLU A 81 -16.38 5.02 -0.72
CA GLU A 81 -16.31 4.82 -2.16
C GLU A 81 -16.61 6.12 -2.91
N HIS A 82 -16.19 6.19 -4.17
CA HIS A 82 -16.61 7.22 -5.10
C HIS A 82 -17.67 6.66 -6.04
N VAL A 83 -18.84 7.27 -6.04
CA VAL A 83 -19.94 6.94 -6.95
C VAL A 83 -20.29 8.13 -7.83
N MET A 84 -20.66 7.87 -9.08
CA MET A 84 -21.29 8.86 -9.93
C MET A 84 -22.79 8.90 -9.62
N GLN A 85 -23.27 10.07 -9.20
CA GLN A 85 -24.69 10.34 -9.01
C GLN A 85 -25.10 11.43 -10.02
N GLY A 86 -25.56 11.00 -11.20
CA GLY A 86 -25.72 11.90 -12.35
C GLY A 86 -24.35 12.42 -12.81
N ASP A 87 -24.23 13.73 -12.97
CA ASP A 87 -22.98 14.40 -13.36
C ASP A 87 -22.04 14.71 -12.18
N LEU A 88 -22.42 14.34 -10.95
CA LEU A 88 -21.66 14.62 -9.74
C LEU A 88 -20.95 13.37 -9.24
N MET A 89 -19.63 13.48 -9.03
CA MET A 89 -18.88 12.46 -8.29
C MET A 89 -19.04 12.71 -6.78
N LYS A 90 -19.54 11.70 -6.07
CA LYS A 90 -19.80 11.75 -4.64
C LYS A 90 -18.95 10.71 -3.92
N MET A 91 -18.29 11.15 -2.85
CA MET A 91 -17.68 10.26 -1.88
C MET A 91 -18.71 9.89 -0.81
N GLN A 92 -18.87 8.60 -0.51
CA GLN A 92 -19.81 8.14 0.50
C GLN A 92 -19.29 6.96 1.31
N HIS A 93 -19.70 6.88 2.56
CA HIS A 93 -19.42 5.74 3.43
C HIS A 93 -20.18 4.49 2.95
N VAL A 94 -19.51 3.33 3.01
CA VAL A 94 -20.10 2.02 2.80
C VAL A 94 -19.90 1.13 4.05
N PRO A 95 -20.92 0.34 4.43
CA PRO A 95 -20.87 -0.46 5.65
C PRO A 95 -19.96 -1.69 5.53
N ALA A 96 -19.66 -2.13 4.31
CA ALA A 96 -18.74 -3.23 4.01
C ALA A 96 -18.38 -3.22 2.52
N VAL A 97 -17.30 -3.93 2.16
CA VAL A 97 -16.88 -4.15 0.78
C VAL A 97 -16.76 -5.64 0.51
N ASP A 98 -17.46 -6.13 -0.51
CA ASP A 98 -17.41 -7.53 -0.92
C ASP A 98 -16.11 -7.84 -1.67
N ILE A 99 -15.51 -8.99 -1.37
CA ILE A 99 -14.26 -9.47 -1.96
C ILE A 99 -14.53 -10.84 -2.60
N PRO A 100 -14.89 -10.87 -3.89
CA PRO A 100 -15.25 -12.12 -4.57
C PRO A 100 -14.14 -13.16 -4.53
N ALA A 101 -14.51 -14.45 -4.54
CA ALA A 101 -13.58 -15.56 -4.75
C ALA A 101 -12.80 -15.37 -6.05
N GLY A 102 -11.49 -15.60 -6.04
CA GLY A 102 -10.61 -15.31 -7.18
C GLY A 102 -10.52 -13.83 -7.58
N GLY A 103 -11.17 -12.94 -6.83
CA GLY A 103 -11.34 -11.53 -7.17
C GLY A 103 -10.24 -10.63 -6.66
N THR A 104 -10.25 -9.38 -7.12
CA THR A 104 -9.37 -8.32 -6.64
C THR A 104 -10.18 -7.05 -6.42
N VAL A 105 -9.99 -6.43 -5.26
CA VAL A 105 -10.61 -5.17 -4.88
C VAL A 105 -9.51 -4.15 -4.64
N THR A 106 -9.63 -2.99 -5.26
CA THR A 106 -8.60 -1.93 -5.19
C THR A 106 -9.10 -0.76 -4.37
N PHE A 107 -8.34 -0.41 -3.33
CA PHE A 107 -8.50 0.82 -2.56
C PHE A 107 -7.48 1.84 -3.08
N ALA A 108 -7.95 2.84 -3.80
CA ALA A 108 -7.14 3.84 -4.49
C ALA A 108 -7.87 5.19 -4.57
N PRO A 109 -7.16 6.30 -4.87
CA PRO A 109 -7.81 7.57 -5.14
C PRO A 109 -8.93 7.43 -6.19
N MET A 110 -10.08 8.05 -5.94
CA MET A 110 -11.30 7.96 -6.77
C MET A 110 -11.94 6.56 -6.87
N ALA A 111 -11.55 5.62 -6.02
CA ALA A 111 -12.16 4.30 -5.87
C ALA A 111 -12.55 4.07 -4.39
N TYR A 112 -12.43 2.84 -3.88
CA TYR A 112 -12.54 2.60 -2.44
C TYR A 112 -11.36 3.21 -1.68
N HIS A 113 -11.57 3.61 -0.43
CA HIS A 113 -10.50 4.02 0.47
C HIS A 113 -10.94 3.95 1.93
N VAL A 114 -9.99 3.84 2.85
CA VAL A 114 -10.25 3.96 4.28
C VAL A 114 -9.99 5.40 4.69
N MET A 115 -11.04 6.15 5.04
CA MET A 115 -10.94 7.53 5.53
C MET A 115 -10.75 7.56 7.04
N LEU A 116 -9.65 8.18 7.47
CA LEU A 116 -9.26 8.41 8.85
C LEU A 116 -9.68 9.82 9.27
N PHE A 117 -10.52 9.90 10.29
CA PHE A 117 -11.01 11.17 10.85
C PHE A 117 -10.27 11.51 12.14
N ASN A 118 -10.04 12.81 12.30
CA ASN A 118 -9.38 13.40 13.46
C ASN A 118 -8.08 12.66 13.85
N PRO A 119 -7.03 12.71 12.99
CA PRO A 119 -5.77 12.06 13.29
C PRO A 119 -5.14 12.61 14.58
N LYS A 120 -4.87 11.70 15.53
CA LYS A 120 -4.32 11.98 16.86
C LYS A 120 -2.80 12.08 16.85
N ASP A 121 -2.13 11.21 16.09
CA ASP A 121 -0.68 11.21 15.93
C ASP A 121 -0.27 11.65 14.52
N ARG A 122 -0.17 12.97 14.34
CA ARG A 122 0.16 13.56 13.04
C ARG A 122 1.62 13.40 12.64
N ASN A 123 2.49 12.99 13.55
CA ASN A 123 3.91 12.77 13.25
C ASN A 123 4.10 11.49 12.41
N LEU A 124 3.22 10.50 12.60
CA LEU A 124 3.19 9.27 11.80
C LEU A 124 2.62 9.48 10.39
N LEU A 125 2.06 10.67 10.10
CA LEU A 125 1.50 11.07 8.81
C LEU A 125 2.49 11.91 7.98
N ARG A 126 3.78 11.59 8.06
CA ARG A 126 4.85 12.25 7.27
C ARG A 126 5.51 11.24 6.35
N ASP A 127 6.03 11.70 5.21
CA ASP A 127 6.77 10.86 4.26
C ASP A 127 7.80 9.96 4.95
N GLY A 128 7.84 8.69 4.55
CA GLY A 128 8.72 7.67 5.10
C GLY A 128 8.31 7.12 6.46
N LYS A 129 7.25 7.64 7.08
CA LYS A 129 6.65 7.07 8.30
C LYS A 129 5.66 5.95 7.97
N ARG A 130 5.26 5.23 9.00
CA ARG A 130 4.30 4.14 8.94
C ARG A 130 3.34 4.23 10.11
N PHE A 131 2.10 3.77 9.90
CA PHE A 131 1.15 3.59 10.98
C PHE A 131 0.40 2.26 10.83
N PRO A 132 0.01 1.63 11.94
CA PRO A 132 -0.77 0.39 11.91
C PRO A 132 -2.22 0.67 11.50
N LEU A 133 -2.78 -0.18 10.64
CA LEU A 133 -4.20 -0.23 10.30
C LEU A 133 -4.68 -1.66 10.45
N THR A 134 -5.70 -1.89 11.26
CA THR A 134 -6.36 -3.19 11.35
C THR A 134 -7.54 -3.21 10.40
N LEU A 135 -7.61 -4.26 9.59
CA LEU A 135 -8.69 -4.55 8.65
C LEU A 135 -9.52 -5.71 9.22
N HIS A 136 -10.82 -5.53 9.36
CA HIS A 136 -11.73 -6.53 9.93
C HIS A 136 -12.49 -7.24 8.82
N PHE A 137 -12.13 -8.48 8.53
CA PHE A 137 -12.81 -9.32 7.55
C PHE A 137 -13.86 -10.21 8.21
N GLU A 138 -14.94 -10.49 7.48
CA GLU A 138 -16.04 -11.32 7.97
C GLU A 138 -15.61 -12.76 8.25
N LYS A 139 -14.78 -13.34 7.37
CA LYS A 139 -14.33 -14.75 7.49
C LYS A 139 -12.87 -14.88 7.87
N ALA A 140 -11.99 -14.10 7.23
CA ALA A 140 -10.57 -14.17 7.51
C ALA A 140 -10.17 -13.57 8.88
N GLY A 141 -11.07 -12.81 9.52
CA GLY A 141 -10.81 -12.16 10.81
C GLY A 141 -9.98 -10.89 10.66
N ASP A 142 -9.21 -10.57 11.69
CA ASP A 142 -8.47 -9.31 11.77
C ASP A 142 -7.08 -9.41 11.13
N VAL A 143 -6.75 -8.42 10.29
CA VAL A 143 -5.42 -8.29 9.69
C VAL A 143 -4.82 -6.95 10.03
N LEU A 144 -3.70 -6.97 10.76
CA LEU A 144 -2.89 -5.79 11.01
C LEU A 144 -1.92 -5.56 9.84
N VAL A 145 -2.00 -4.37 9.24
CA VAL A 145 -1.10 -3.94 8.16
C VAL A 145 -0.38 -2.65 8.53
N ASP A 146 0.85 -2.45 8.05
CA ASP A 146 1.55 -1.17 8.17
C ASP A 146 1.33 -0.33 6.92
N VAL A 147 0.72 0.84 7.10
CA VAL A 147 0.47 1.80 6.03
C VAL A 147 1.67 2.71 5.85
N ASN A 148 2.33 2.62 4.70
CA ASN A 148 3.46 3.49 4.33
C ASN A 148 2.98 4.89 3.91
N VAL A 149 3.45 5.93 4.59
CA VAL A 149 3.15 7.31 4.22
C VAL A 149 4.14 7.82 3.19
N GLN A 150 3.64 8.37 2.08
CA GLN A 150 4.44 8.79 0.92
C GLN A 150 4.03 10.19 0.45
N LYS A 151 4.97 10.97 -0.09
CA LYS A 151 4.64 12.30 -0.68
C LYS A 151 3.65 12.24 -1.85
N GLN A 152 3.69 11.17 -2.63
CA GLN A 152 2.90 10.98 -3.83
C GLN A 152 2.43 9.53 -3.94
N ALA A 153 1.41 9.30 -4.76
CA ALA A 153 0.94 7.95 -5.06
C ALA A 153 2.08 7.08 -5.62
N PRO A 154 2.17 5.79 -5.21
CA PRO A 154 3.12 4.84 -5.79
C PRO A 154 3.00 4.81 -7.31
N GLY A 155 4.13 4.93 -8.02
CA GLY A 155 4.17 4.95 -9.49
C GLY A 155 4.07 6.33 -10.14
N ALA A 156 3.78 7.40 -9.39
CA ALA A 156 3.78 8.78 -9.92
C ALA A 156 5.20 9.31 -10.23
N SER A 157 6.27 8.61 -9.82
CA SER A 157 7.67 9.04 -9.95
C SER A 157 8.40 8.58 -11.22
N LYS A 158 7.67 8.30 -12.32
CA LYS A 158 8.27 8.12 -13.66
C LYS A 158 7.69 9.11 -14.68
N GLY A 159 7.75 10.40 -14.36
CA GLY A 159 7.50 11.49 -15.31
C GLY A 159 8.82 12.02 -15.87
N THR A 160 9.10 11.66 -17.12
CA THR A 160 10.09 12.26 -18.02
C THR A 160 10.03 13.80 -17.96
N PRO A 161 11.16 14.54 -17.98
CA PRO A 161 11.10 15.99 -18.04
C PRO A 161 10.53 16.41 -19.42
N HIS A 162 9.30 16.94 -19.42
CA HIS A 162 8.77 17.67 -20.56
C HIS A 162 9.40 19.07 -20.57
N ALA A 163 10.37 19.26 -21.46
CA ALA A 163 10.83 20.58 -21.86
C ALA A 163 9.70 21.28 -22.65
N HIS A 164 9.41 22.52 -22.28
CA HIS A 164 8.73 23.50 -23.11
C HIS A 164 9.79 24.35 -23.83
#